data_AF-A0A2L1GR92-F1
#
_entry.id   AF-A0A2L1GR92-F1
#
_cell.length_a   1.000
_cell.length_b   1.000
_cell.length_c   1.000
_cell.angle_alpha   90.00
_cell.angle_beta   90.00
_cell.angle_gamma   90.00
#
_symmetry.space_group_name_H-M   'P 1'
#
loop_
_entity.id
_entity.type
_entity.pdbx_description
1 polymer ?
#
loop_
_entity_poly.entity_id
_entity_poly.type
_entity_poly.pdbx_seq_one_letter_code
_entity_poly.pdbx_strand_id
1 'polypeptide(L)'
;MGSKKVRKQPVGRPPKFEEASTPVTVTLPLRTLEALQAIDQDRARAIVKCVDMAAGLSGGQGRRVETVRAFDGCGLIIIGPCPCLQRLPGLRLVEIAAARFLLVVMEGYSAHSLELDILDLMEELGPDEQEERMLLEELRRELSRYRRQDGMSSGEILLVDM
;
A
#
# COMPACT_ATOMS: atom_id res chain seq x y z
N MET A 1 -38.09 23.83 23.40
CA MET A 1 -38.35 23.50 21.98
C MET A 1 -37.06 23.73 21.20
N GLY A 2 -36.28 22.69 20.96
CA GLY A 2 -35.00 22.77 20.24
C GLY A 2 -35.18 22.39 18.78
N SER A 3 -35.16 23.38 17.88
CA SER A 3 -35.23 23.14 16.43
C SER A 3 -33.93 22.48 15.95
N LYS A 4 -34.01 21.18 15.68
CA LYS A 4 -32.96 20.39 15.01
C LYS A 4 -32.72 21.01 13.62
N LYS A 5 -31.55 21.60 13.40
CA LYS A 5 -31.10 22.01 12.06
C LYS A 5 -30.92 20.75 11.21
N VAL A 6 -31.87 20.50 10.32
CA VAL A 6 -31.75 19.49 9.26
C VAL A 6 -30.63 19.96 8.32
N ARG A 7 -29.52 19.22 8.28
CA ARG A 7 -28.45 19.43 7.29
C ARG A 7 -29.04 19.11 5.92
N LYS A 8 -29.17 20.12 5.05
CA LYS A 8 -29.60 19.95 3.66
C LYS A 8 -28.59 19.04 2.95
N GLN A 9 -29.05 17.90 2.45
CA GLN A 9 -28.29 17.07 1.51
C GLN A 9 -28.12 17.87 0.20
N PRO A 10 -26.92 17.90 -0.41
CA PRO A 10 -26.74 18.55 -1.70
C PRO A 10 -27.56 17.81 -2.77
N VAL A 11 -28.52 18.53 -3.35
CA VAL A 11 -29.38 18.05 -4.44
C VAL A 11 -28.60 18.24 -5.74
N GLY A 12 -27.88 17.21 -6.15
CA GLY A 12 -27.10 17.17 -7.40
C GLY A 12 -26.70 15.75 -7.74
N ARG A 13 -26.25 15.51 -8.98
CA ARG A 13 -25.65 14.21 -9.36
C ARG A 13 -24.53 13.90 -8.36
N PRO A 14 -24.52 12.70 -7.76
CA PRO A 14 -23.43 12.31 -6.85
C PRO A 14 -22.08 12.58 -7.52
N PRO A 15 -21.16 13.27 -6.82
CA PRO A 15 -19.83 13.52 -7.36
C PRO A 15 -19.15 12.18 -7.62
N LYS A 16 -18.42 12.12 -8.73
CA LYS A 16 -17.81 10.89 -9.23
C LYS A 16 -16.64 10.41 -8.36
N PHE A 17 -15.98 11.37 -7.72
CA PHE A 17 -14.86 11.23 -6.80
C PHE A 17 -15.18 11.96 -5.49
N GLU A 18 -14.58 11.54 -4.39
CA GLU A 18 -14.81 12.13 -3.06
C GLU A 18 -14.05 13.44 -2.82
N GLU A 19 -13.18 13.83 -3.77
CA GLU A 19 -12.35 15.02 -3.73
C GLU A 19 -12.74 16.05 -4.82
N ALA A 20 -12.15 17.25 -4.73
CA ALA A 20 -12.34 18.30 -5.73
C ALA A 20 -11.83 17.82 -7.10
N SER A 21 -12.68 17.87 -8.12
CA SER A 21 -12.37 17.37 -9.46
C SER A 21 -12.89 18.31 -10.54
N THR A 22 -12.16 18.41 -11.65
CA THR A 22 -12.48 19.27 -12.79
C THR A 22 -12.62 18.40 -14.04
N PRO A 23 -13.66 18.59 -14.88
CA PRO A 23 -13.81 17.85 -16.12
C PRO A 23 -12.73 18.25 -17.14
N VAL A 24 -12.08 17.27 -17.75
CA VAL A 24 -11.08 17.45 -18.82
C VAL A 24 -11.44 16.54 -20.00
N THR A 25 -11.32 17.06 -21.22
CA THR A 25 -11.48 16.28 -22.45
C THR A 25 -10.10 15.89 -22.98
N VAL A 26 -9.89 14.60 -23.21
CA VAL A 26 -8.63 14.05 -23.75
C VAL A 26 -8.91 13.14 -24.94
N THR A 27 -8.05 13.17 -25.94
CA THR A 27 -8.08 12.25 -27.08
C THR A 27 -7.02 11.18 -26.85
N LEU A 28 -7.43 9.92 -26.80
CA LEU A 28 -6.55 8.78 -26.54
C LEU A 28 -6.63 7.78 -27.69
N PRO A 29 -5.53 7.04 -27.97
CA PRO A 29 -5.56 5.92 -28.91
C PRO A 29 -6.59 4.86 -28.50
N LEU A 30 -7.23 4.18 -29.47
CA LEU A 30 -8.22 3.13 -29.18
C LEU A 30 -7.67 2.02 -28.26
N ARG A 31 -6.44 1.57 -28.53
CA ARG A 31 -5.73 0.58 -27.69
C ARG A 31 -5.66 0.99 -26.21
N THR A 32 -5.55 2.30 -25.94
CA THR A 32 -5.49 2.83 -24.57
C THR A 32 -6.87 2.81 -23.93
N LEU A 33 -7.93 3.10 -24.69
CA LEU A 33 -9.31 3.00 -24.20
C LEU A 33 -9.69 1.56 -23.87
N GLU A 34 -9.25 0.60 -24.68
CA GLU A 34 -9.43 -0.84 -24.42
C GLU A 34 -8.70 -1.27 -23.15
N ALA A 35 -7.43 -0.87 -23.00
CA ALA A 35 -6.64 -1.17 -21.80
C ALA A 35 -7.25 -0.55 -20.53
N LEU A 36 -7.72 0.71 -20.59
CA LEU A 36 -8.39 1.35 -19.45
C LEU A 36 -9.68 0.62 -19.06
N GLN A 37 -10.41 0.08 -20.03
CA GLN A 37 -11.65 -0.64 -19.78
C GLN A 37 -11.42 -2.00 -19.09
N ALA A 38 -10.24 -2.61 -19.26
CA ALA A 38 -9.84 -3.80 -18.50
C ALA A 38 -9.52 -3.47 -17.03
N ILE A 39 -9.18 -2.21 -16.71
CA ILE A 39 -8.83 -1.75 -15.36
C ILE A 39 -10.08 -1.34 -14.57
N ASP A 40 -10.97 -0.56 -15.21
CA ASP A 40 -12.24 -0.13 -14.61
C ASP A 40 -13.27 0.15 -15.71
N GLN A 41 -14.53 -0.18 -15.46
CA GLN A 41 -15.62 0.16 -16.39
C GLN A 41 -15.78 1.68 -16.54
N ASP A 42 -15.46 2.43 -15.50
CA ASP A 42 -15.38 3.88 -15.55
C ASP A 42 -13.97 4.33 -15.97
N ARG A 43 -13.86 4.84 -17.21
CA ARG A 43 -12.59 5.29 -17.80
C ARG A 43 -11.85 6.34 -16.96
N ALA A 44 -12.55 7.24 -16.28
CA ALA A 44 -11.86 8.24 -15.47
C ALA A 44 -11.33 7.62 -14.17
N ARG A 45 -12.02 6.63 -13.60
CA ARG A 45 -11.48 5.85 -12.47
C ARG A 45 -10.29 5.00 -12.89
N ALA A 46 -10.32 4.41 -14.09
CA ALA A 46 -9.17 3.70 -14.65
C ALA A 46 -7.96 4.64 -14.81
N ILE A 47 -8.16 5.86 -15.33
CA ILE A 47 -7.09 6.86 -15.45
C ILE A 47 -6.54 7.24 -14.08
N VAL A 48 -7.40 7.56 -13.10
CA VAL A 48 -6.98 7.89 -11.74
C VAL A 48 -6.17 6.74 -11.13
N LYS A 49 -6.65 5.49 -11.24
CA LYS A 49 -5.90 4.30 -10.80
C LYS A 49 -4.54 4.19 -11.49
N CYS A 50 -4.46 4.39 -12.81
CA CYS A 50 -3.19 4.36 -13.53
C CYS A 50 -2.22 5.44 -13.05
N VAL A 51 -2.72 6.66 -12.86
CA VAL A 51 -1.91 7.79 -12.37
C VAL A 51 -1.49 7.54 -10.93
N ASP A 52 -2.38 7.07 -10.07
CA ASP A 52 -2.07 6.75 -8.68
C ASP A 52 -1.07 5.60 -8.59
N MET A 53 -1.13 4.62 -9.49
CA MET A 53 -0.11 3.56 -9.57
C MET A 53 1.23 4.13 -10.03
N ALA A 54 1.24 4.96 -11.07
CA ALA A 54 2.45 5.58 -11.61
C ALA A 54 3.08 6.61 -10.67
N ALA A 55 2.27 7.28 -9.84
CA ALA A 55 2.68 8.28 -8.86
C ALA A 55 2.88 7.70 -7.45
N GLY A 56 2.68 6.39 -7.26
CA GLY A 56 2.79 5.75 -5.94
C GLY A 56 1.73 6.21 -4.93
N LEU A 57 0.59 6.76 -5.39
CA LEU A 57 -0.54 7.24 -4.60
C LEU A 57 -1.62 6.16 -4.38
N SER A 58 -1.46 4.96 -4.94
CA SER A 58 -2.39 3.82 -4.78
C SER A 58 -2.30 3.20 -3.39
N GLY A 59 -2.72 3.95 -2.37
CA GLY A 59 -2.73 3.60 -0.97
C GLY A 59 -2.97 4.87 -0.18
N GLY A 60 -3.98 4.88 0.70
CA GLY A 60 -4.40 6.08 1.42
C GLY A 60 -3.21 6.86 1.97
N GLN A 61 -3.15 8.17 1.65
CA GLN A 61 -2.25 9.15 2.23
C GLN A 61 -0.80 8.67 2.46
N GLY A 62 0.00 8.59 1.40
CA GLY A 62 1.44 8.86 1.46
C GLY A 62 2.31 7.96 2.36
N ARG A 63 1.78 6.84 2.86
CA ARG A 63 2.55 5.84 3.61
C ARG A 63 2.88 4.66 2.71
N ARG A 64 4.18 4.43 2.49
CA ARG A 64 4.66 3.28 1.69
C ARG A 64 4.63 1.99 2.52
N VAL A 65 4.49 2.14 3.83
CA VAL A 65 4.30 1.06 4.81
C VAL A 65 3.04 1.33 5.60
N GLU A 66 2.05 0.44 5.46
CA GLU A 66 0.76 0.51 6.11
C GLU A 66 0.60 -0.65 7.08
N THR A 67 0.16 -0.40 8.31
CA THR A 67 -0.29 -1.48 9.21
C THR A 67 -1.82 -1.54 9.20
N VAL A 68 -2.37 -2.67 8.77
CA VAL A 68 -3.82 -2.92 8.73
C VAL A 68 -4.20 -3.88 9.83
N ARG A 69 -5.25 -3.56 10.60
CA ARG A 69 -5.76 -4.45 11.64
C ARG A 69 -6.39 -5.69 11.00
N ALA A 70 -5.92 -6.88 11.38
CA ALA A 70 -6.49 -8.15 10.92
C ALA A 70 -7.55 -8.68 11.90
N PHE A 71 -7.22 -8.72 13.19
CA PHE A 71 -8.12 -9.14 14.27
C PHE A 71 -7.67 -8.50 15.59
N ASP A 72 -8.38 -8.79 16.70
CA ASP A 72 -8.11 -8.16 17.99
C ASP A 72 -6.68 -8.44 18.47
N GLY A 73 -5.89 -7.38 18.58
CA GLY A 73 -4.49 -7.45 18.99
C GLY A 73 -3.48 -7.76 17.87
N CYS A 74 -3.92 -7.99 16.62
CA CYS A 74 -3.03 -8.32 15.52
C CYS A 74 -3.20 -7.39 14.31
N GLY A 75 -2.07 -6.88 13.82
CA GLY A 75 -1.96 -6.08 12.61
C GLY A 75 -1.05 -6.75 11.57
N LEU A 76 -1.34 -6.52 10.31
CA LEU A 76 -0.54 -6.96 9.16
C LEU A 76 0.18 -5.75 8.56
N ILE A 77 1.43 -5.93 8.18
CA ILE A 77 2.21 -4.89 7.49
C ILE A 77 2.05 -5.09 5.97
N ILE A 78 1.49 -4.09 5.32
CA ILE A 78 1.36 -3.98 3.87
C ILE A 78 2.37 -2.95 3.39
N ILE A 79 3.13 -3.28 2.36
CA ILE A 79 4.10 -2.38 1.76
C ILE A 79 3.82 -2.18 0.27
N GLY A 80 4.32 -1.07 -0.26
CA GLY A 80 4.45 -0.88 -1.70
C GLY A 80 5.51 -1.81 -2.33
N PRO A 81 5.68 -1.78 -3.66
CA PRO A 81 6.70 -2.58 -4.33
C PRO A 81 8.12 -2.22 -3.86
N CYS A 82 8.88 -3.22 -3.40
CA CYS A 82 10.32 -3.14 -3.16
C CYS A 82 10.97 -4.47 -3.59
N PRO A 83 11.59 -4.50 -4.78
CA PRO A 83 12.33 -5.67 -5.27
C PRO A 83 13.47 -6.09 -4.32
N CYS A 84 14.10 -5.11 -3.67
CA CYS A 84 15.11 -5.26 -2.63
C CYS A 84 14.76 -6.31 -1.56
N LEU A 85 13.54 -6.25 -0.99
CA LEU A 85 13.09 -7.13 0.09
C LEU A 85 12.87 -8.57 -0.36
N GLN A 86 12.68 -8.82 -1.67
CA GLN A 86 12.56 -10.18 -2.21
C GLN A 86 13.89 -10.95 -2.15
N ARG A 87 15.01 -10.26 -1.97
CA ARG A 87 16.35 -10.86 -1.84
C ARG A 87 16.54 -11.53 -0.47
N LEU A 88 15.74 -11.17 0.54
CA LEU A 88 15.89 -11.68 1.90
C LEU A 88 15.27 -13.09 2.00
N PRO A 89 16.06 -14.13 2.36
CA PRO A 89 15.59 -15.51 2.35
C PRO A 89 14.50 -15.78 3.40
N GLY A 90 14.53 -15.04 4.51
CA GLY A 90 13.56 -15.12 5.62
C GLY A 90 12.26 -14.37 5.39
N LEU A 91 12.08 -13.73 4.23
CA LEU A 91 10.89 -12.96 3.89
C LEU A 91 10.22 -13.48 2.63
N ARG A 92 8.91 -13.22 2.57
CA ARG A 92 8.09 -13.36 1.37
C ARG A 92 7.20 -12.14 1.24
N LEU A 93 7.06 -11.65 0.01
CA LEU A 93 6.11 -10.62 -0.35
C LEU A 93 4.96 -11.27 -1.11
N VAL A 94 3.78 -11.25 -0.52
CA VAL A 94 2.56 -11.80 -1.13
C VAL A 94 1.74 -10.64 -1.68
N GLU A 95 1.58 -10.56 -2.99
CA GLU A 95 0.73 -9.53 -3.59
C GLU A 95 -0.73 -9.79 -3.22
N ILE A 96 -1.37 -8.80 -2.59
CA ILE A 96 -2.77 -8.86 -2.16
C ILE A 96 -3.68 -7.94 -2.98
N ALA A 97 -3.08 -6.97 -3.67
CA ALA A 97 -3.69 -6.10 -4.68
C ALA A 97 -2.56 -5.49 -5.52
N ALA A 98 -2.91 -4.90 -6.68
CA ALA A 98 -1.93 -4.29 -7.57
C ALA A 98 -0.99 -3.34 -6.81
N ALA A 99 0.32 -3.63 -6.85
CA ALA A 99 1.38 -2.87 -6.18
C ALA A 99 1.24 -2.78 -4.64
N ARG A 100 0.50 -3.70 -4.01
CA ARG A 100 0.35 -3.82 -2.57
C ARG A 100 0.72 -5.22 -2.13
N PHE A 101 1.75 -5.31 -1.30
CA PHE A 101 2.34 -6.57 -0.87
C PHE A 101 2.18 -6.74 0.63
N LEU A 102 1.69 -7.89 1.05
CA LEU A 102 1.73 -8.35 2.42
C LEU A 102 3.15 -8.85 2.74
N LEU A 103 3.74 -8.32 3.80
CA LEU A 103 5.03 -8.79 4.31
C LEU A 103 4.82 -10.05 5.18
N VAL A 104 5.38 -11.17 4.75
CA VAL A 104 5.33 -12.44 5.46
C VAL A 104 6.74 -12.80 5.95
N VAL A 105 6.84 -13.04 7.25
CA VAL A 105 8.07 -13.47 7.91
C VAL A 105 8.05 -14.99 8.05
N MET A 106 9.10 -15.65 7.57
CA MET A 106 9.21 -17.11 7.64
C MET A 106 9.57 -17.57 9.06
N GLU A 107 9.22 -18.82 9.38
CA GLU A 107 9.55 -19.42 10.69
C GLU A 107 11.06 -19.40 10.95
N GLY A 108 11.46 -19.07 12.19
CA GLY A 108 12.86 -18.92 12.59
C GLY A 108 13.49 -17.57 12.23
N TYR A 109 12.77 -16.69 11.54
CA TYR A 109 13.25 -15.35 11.22
C TYR A 109 12.71 -14.33 12.25
N SER A 110 13.62 -13.82 13.08
CA SER A 110 13.25 -12.91 14.17
C SER A 110 13.07 -11.47 13.68
N ALA A 111 12.26 -10.67 14.39
CA ALA A 111 12.16 -9.23 14.13
C ALA A 111 13.52 -8.51 14.21
N HIS A 112 14.43 -8.97 15.06
CA HIS A 112 15.78 -8.44 15.16
C HIS A 112 16.62 -8.76 13.92
N SER A 113 16.52 -9.99 13.41
CA SER A 113 17.18 -10.40 12.17
C SER A 113 16.65 -9.60 10.99
N LEU A 114 15.34 -9.37 10.92
CA LEU A 114 14.72 -8.52 9.90
C LEU A 114 15.22 -7.07 9.96
N GLU A 115 15.31 -6.47 11.16
CA GLU A 115 15.84 -5.10 11.31
C GLU A 115 17.30 -4.98 10.84
N LEU A 116 18.13 -6.01 11.09
CA LEU A 116 19.52 -6.07 10.63
C LEU A 116 19.61 -6.25 9.11
N ASP A 117 18.88 -7.20 8.55
CA ASP A 117 18.93 -7.46 7.11
C ASP A 117 18.39 -6.27 6.29
N ILE A 118 17.42 -5.50 6.83
CA ILE A 118 16.98 -4.23 6.23
C ILE A 118 18.09 -3.19 6.26
N LEU A 119 18.86 -3.10 7.35
CA LEU A 119 20.01 -2.20 7.45
C LEU A 119 21.07 -2.55 6.41
N ASP A 120 21.41 -3.83 6.29
CA ASP A 120 22.39 -4.31 5.33
C ASP A 120 21.93 -4.01 3.90
N LEU A 121 20.66 -4.25 3.57
CA LEU A 121 20.08 -3.86 2.28
C LEU A 121 20.20 -2.35 2.01
N MET A 122 19.91 -1.50 3.00
CA MET A 122 20.02 -0.05 2.85
C MET A 122 21.46 0.43 2.60
N GLU A 123 22.47 -0.30 3.11
CA GLU A 123 23.88 -0.03 2.86
C GLU A 123 24.30 -0.44 1.44
N GLU A 124 23.67 -1.48 0.88
CA GLU A 124 23.89 -1.92 -0.50
C GLU A 124 23.24 -1.03 -1.55
N LEU A 125 22.20 -0.25 -1.18
CA LEU A 125 21.49 0.61 -2.12
C LEU A 125 22.36 1.74 -2.67
N GLY A 126 22.35 1.87 -3.99
CA GLY A 126 23.00 2.95 -4.72
C GLY A 126 22.32 4.31 -4.54
N PRO A 127 22.97 5.39 -4.99
CA PRO A 127 22.45 6.76 -4.84
C PRO A 127 21.16 7.02 -5.62
N ASP A 128 20.87 6.25 -6.67
CA ASP A 128 19.67 6.39 -7.50
C ASP A 128 18.44 5.66 -6.93
N GLU A 129 18.60 4.83 -5.90
CA GLU A 129 17.55 4.01 -5.28
C GLU A 129 16.89 4.72 -4.07
N GLN A 130 16.67 6.04 -4.19
CA GLN A 130 16.14 6.87 -3.09
C GLN A 130 14.74 6.44 -2.63
N GLU A 131 13.90 5.96 -3.56
CA GLU A 131 12.55 5.50 -3.24
C GLU A 131 12.56 4.22 -2.40
N GLU A 132 13.40 3.25 -2.75
CA GLU A 132 13.60 2.02 -1.98
C GLU A 132 14.16 2.33 -0.61
N ARG A 133 15.17 3.21 -0.55
CA ARG A 133 15.77 3.66 0.72
C ARG A 133 14.74 4.28 1.65
N MET A 134 13.87 5.16 1.13
CA MET A 134 12.78 5.76 1.92
C MET A 134 11.79 4.71 2.44
N LEU A 135 11.44 3.71 1.62
CA LEU A 135 10.54 2.63 2.04
C LEU A 135 11.17 1.79 3.15
N LEU A 136 12.45 1.40 3.00
CA LEU A 136 13.18 0.63 4.00
C LEU A 136 13.33 1.41 5.32
N GLU A 137 13.56 2.72 5.25
CA GLU A 137 13.58 3.59 6.44
C GLU A 137 12.23 3.64 7.16
N GLU A 138 11.13 3.75 6.41
CA GLU A 138 9.77 3.74 6.97
C GLU A 138 9.45 2.38 7.59
N LEU A 139 9.80 1.28 6.91
CA LEU A 139 9.59 -0.08 7.38
C LEU A 139 10.37 -0.36 8.68
N ARG A 140 11.66 -0.03 8.69
CA ARG A 140 12.51 -0.17 9.88
C ARG A 140 11.94 0.62 11.07
N ARG A 141 11.42 1.82 10.81
CA ARG A 141 10.81 2.66 11.86
C ARG A 141 9.59 2.00 12.46
N GLU A 142 8.70 1.45 11.64
CA GLU A 142 7.51 0.75 12.13
C GLU A 142 7.89 -0.53 12.89
N LEU A 143 8.81 -1.35 12.38
CA LEU A 143 9.31 -2.54 13.07
C LEU A 143 9.90 -2.21 14.45
N SER A 144 10.76 -1.19 14.52
CA SER A 144 11.33 -0.71 15.77
C SER A 144 10.27 -0.22 16.77
N ARG A 145 9.17 0.36 16.30
CA ARG A 145 8.06 0.81 17.17
C ARG A 145 7.33 -0.39 17.77
N TYR A 146 6.98 -1.39 16.95
CA TYR A 146 6.30 -2.59 17.44
C TYR A 146 7.18 -3.41 18.37
N ARG A 147 8.49 -3.52 18.10
CA ARG A 147 9.44 -4.20 18.98
C ARG A 147 9.54 -3.55 20.36
N ARG A 148 9.61 -2.22 20.44
CA ARG A 148 9.68 -1.49 21.73
C ARG A 148 8.41 -1.62 22.56
N GLN A 149 7.29 -1.97 21.94
CA GLN A 149 6.00 -2.13 22.59
C GLN A 149 5.69 -3.60 22.93
N ASP A 150 6.63 -4.53 22.70
CA ASP A 150 6.40 -5.98 22.75
C ASP A 150 5.18 -6.42 21.90
N GLY A 151 4.87 -5.64 20.86
CA GLY A 151 3.66 -5.77 20.05
C GLY A 151 3.82 -6.64 18.81
N MET A 152 4.97 -7.30 18.62
CA MET A 152 5.17 -8.25 17.53
C MET A 152 4.94 -9.67 18.02
N SER A 153 3.85 -10.27 17.56
CA SER A 153 3.57 -11.71 17.70
C SER A 153 3.61 -12.38 16.34
N SER A 154 4.28 -13.52 16.23
CA SER A 154 4.14 -14.39 15.06
C SER A 154 2.81 -15.15 15.15
N GLY A 155 2.06 -15.16 14.06
CA GLY A 155 0.84 -15.96 13.91
C GLY A 155 0.95 -16.85 12.68
N GLU A 156 0.19 -17.95 12.68
CA GLU A 156 0.14 -18.85 11.52
C GLU A 156 -0.90 -18.34 10.51
N ILE A 157 -0.50 -18.27 9.23
CA ILE A 157 -1.40 -17.99 8.11
C ILE A 157 -1.47 -19.27 7.27
N LEU A 158 -2.69 -19.77 7.04
CA LEU A 158 -2.91 -20.92 6.17
C LEU A 158 -2.88 -20.47 4.71
N LEU A 159 -1.98 -21.07 3.95
CA LEU A 159 -1.89 -20.94 2.50
C LEU A 159 -2.45 -22.22 1.87
N VAL A 160 -3.20 -22.09 0.78
CA VAL A 160 -3.75 -23.24 0.03
C VAL A 160 -3.16 -23.21 -1.37
N ASP A 161 -2.58 -24.33 -1.80
CA ASP A 161 -2.13 -24.50 -3.18
C ASP A 161 -3.33 -24.57 -4.12
N MET A 162 -3.32 -23.77 -5.20
CA MET A 162 -4.31 -23.80 -6.26
C MET A 162 -3.68 -24.14 -7.61
#